data_AF-A0A6G8U2F7-F1
#
_entry.id   AF-A0A6G8U2F7-F1
#
_cell.length_a   1.000
_cell.length_b   1.000
_cell.length_c   1.000
_cell.angle_alpha   90.00
_cell.angle_beta   90.00
_cell.angle_gamma   90.00
#
_symmetry.space_group_name_H-M   'P 1'
#
loop_
_entity.id
_entity.type
_entity.pdbx_description
1 polymer ?
#
loop_
_entity_poly.entity_id
_entity_poly.type
_entity_poly.pdbx_seq_one_letter_code
_entity_poly.pdbx_strand_id
1 'polypeptide(L)'
;MRALRLIAATILSVATQAAYADDIEPAWRASALALVPVGYAAGTAYRTESATGYLAIYPATSNDPKIPASVFATRQSLVVALTSDATRAVTAELKPRTEPAPDGDDTDFADLHADLAAKRSSLPEGTEPCALGAWSIDKDPHGLNVRAEPSVKARVLGTLPPPYRLKLGGAENTPEGGWLTEFRIIGFRDGWFLIEGAKPPGQDYEDEKRYPRNAPKPYAGRGWVAANKVGASYANGSTRAGGLFQAPFVDAKWMPAQRELGGPIDTDGGPKRLLACSGYWGLVESHDGVRGWWRALCSNQVTNCS
;
A
#
# COMPACT_ATOMS: atom_id res chain seq x y z
N MET A 1 61.53 -26.27 14.36
CA MET A 1 60.39 -25.90 13.50
C MET A 1 59.20 -25.57 14.41
N ARG A 2 58.90 -24.27 14.54
CA ARG A 2 57.72 -23.73 15.25
C ARG A 2 56.54 -23.76 14.27
N ALA A 3 55.46 -24.45 14.61
CA ALA A 3 54.20 -24.34 13.89
C ALA A 3 53.21 -23.59 14.79
N LEU A 4 53.03 -22.29 14.51
CA LEU A 4 51.93 -21.49 15.05
C LEU A 4 50.61 -22.03 14.47
N ARG A 5 49.67 -22.40 15.34
CA ARG A 5 48.26 -22.57 14.97
C ARG A 5 47.56 -21.23 15.20
N LEU A 6 47.21 -20.54 14.11
CA LEU A 6 46.26 -19.42 14.15
C LEU A 6 44.85 -19.98 14.36
N ILE A 7 44.23 -19.63 15.47
CA ILE A 7 42.79 -19.78 15.69
C ILE A 7 42.16 -18.45 15.27
N ALA A 8 41.50 -18.43 14.11
CA ALA A 8 40.68 -17.29 13.71
C ALA A 8 39.35 -17.37 14.47
N ALA A 9 39.19 -16.50 15.46
CA ALA A 9 37.90 -16.30 16.12
C ALA A 9 37.04 -15.39 15.23
N THR A 10 36.07 -15.98 14.53
CA THR A 10 34.99 -15.25 13.87
C THR A 10 34.07 -14.67 14.93
N ILE A 11 34.22 -13.37 15.19
CA ILE A 11 33.27 -12.58 15.97
C ILE A 11 32.01 -12.43 15.09
N LEU A 12 30.97 -13.20 15.39
CA LEU A 12 29.63 -12.94 14.85
C LEU A 12 29.12 -11.64 15.48
N SER A 13 29.15 -10.57 14.71
CA SER A 13 28.42 -9.34 14.99
C SER A 13 26.93 -9.66 14.95
N VAL A 14 26.32 -9.88 16.11
CA VAL A 14 24.86 -9.89 16.24
C VAL A 14 24.40 -8.47 15.98
N ALA A 15 23.84 -8.23 14.79
CA ALA A 15 23.12 -7.00 14.51
C ALA A 15 21.92 -6.96 15.45
N THR A 16 22.02 -6.18 16.52
CA THR A 16 20.89 -5.78 17.35
C THR A 16 19.91 -5.04 16.44
N GLN A 17 18.84 -5.73 16.03
CA GLN A 17 17.65 -5.05 15.54
C GLN A 17 17.23 -4.07 16.64
N ALA A 18 17.22 -2.79 16.32
CA ALA A 18 16.60 -1.78 17.18
C ALA A 18 15.12 -2.17 17.30
N ALA A 19 14.76 -2.82 18.40
CA ALA A 19 13.39 -2.87 18.84
C ALA A 19 12.98 -1.41 19.04
N TYR A 20 12.06 -0.92 18.21
CA TYR A 20 11.41 0.36 18.44
C TYR A 20 10.87 0.33 19.87
N ALA A 21 11.39 1.21 20.71
CA ALA A 21 10.96 1.38 22.08
C ALA A 21 9.59 2.07 22.05
N ASP A 22 8.50 1.30 21.94
CA ASP A 22 7.14 1.63 22.45
C ASP A 22 6.09 0.50 22.27
N ASP A 23 6.49 -0.78 22.19
CA ASP A 23 5.55 -1.91 22.09
C ASP A 23 4.87 -2.29 23.43
N ILE A 24 4.98 -1.47 24.49
CA ILE A 24 4.22 -1.69 25.74
C ILE A 24 2.85 -1.05 25.59
N GLU A 25 1.90 -1.85 25.11
CA GLU A 25 0.48 -1.49 25.13
C GLU A 25 0.07 -1.04 26.54
N PRO A 26 -0.59 0.13 26.69
CA PRO A 26 -0.96 0.61 28.00
C PRO A 26 -1.99 -0.33 28.65
N ALA A 27 -1.84 -0.55 29.96
CA ALA A 27 -2.65 -1.52 30.71
C ALA A 27 -4.17 -1.31 30.53
N TRP A 28 -4.61 -0.05 30.40
CA TRP A 28 -6.01 0.29 30.20
C TRP A 28 -6.59 -0.17 28.86
N ARG A 29 -5.77 -0.40 27.83
CA ARG A 29 -6.26 -0.71 26.47
C ARG A 29 -7.12 -1.95 26.45
N ALA A 30 -6.74 -3.00 27.16
CA ALA A 30 -7.50 -4.25 27.19
C ALA A 30 -8.97 -4.02 27.61
N SER A 31 -9.20 -3.17 28.61
CA SER A 31 -10.56 -2.78 29.01
C SER A 31 -11.23 -1.80 28.06
N ALA A 32 -10.48 -0.92 27.38
CA ALA A 32 -11.03 -0.02 26.37
C ALA A 32 -11.57 -0.76 25.13
N LEU A 33 -10.97 -1.90 24.76
CA LEU A 33 -11.46 -2.73 23.65
C LEU A 33 -12.92 -3.17 23.83
N ALA A 34 -13.36 -3.38 25.09
CA ALA A 34 -14.75 -3.75 25.40
C ALA A 34 -15.72 -2.56 25.23
N LEU A 35 -15.21 -1.33 25.13
CA LEU A 35 -15.99 -0.10 24.97
C LEU A 35 -16.04 0.37 23.50
N VAL A 36 -15.42 -0.37 22.58
CA VAL A 36 -15.44 -0.04 21.14
C VAL A 36 -16.87 -0.24 20.60
N PRO A 37 -17.47 0.79 19.98
CA PRO A 37 -18.82 0.68 19.45
C PRO A 37 -18.94 -0.38 18.34
N VAL A 38 -20.13 -0.99 18.21
CA VAL A 38 -20.45 -1.90 17.10
C VAL A 38 -20.21 -1.19 15.76
N GLY A 39 -19.60 -1.90 14.82
CA GLY A 39 -19.25 -1.35 13.51
C GLY A 39 -17.88 -0.66 13.45
N TYR A 40 -17.17 -0.56 14.58
CA TYR A 40 -15.81 -0.06 14.64
C TYR A 40 -14.82 -1.16 15.01
N ALA A 41 -13.58 -0.98 14.59
CA ALA A 41 -12.41 -1.74 15.00
C ALA A 41 -11.43 -0.81 15.71
N ALA A 42 -10.71 -1.37 16.68
CA ALA A 42 -9.66 -0.66 17.41
C ALA A 42 -8.29 -0.85 16.76
N GLY A 43 -7.55 0.25 16.69
CA GLY A 43 -6.15 0.31 16.35
C GLY A 43 -5.25 0.33 17.60
N THR A 44 -4.18 1.12 17.53
CA THR A 44 -3.23 1.31 18.63
C THR A 44 -3.73 2.39 19.60
N ALA A 45 -3.37 2.23 20.88
CA ALA A 45 -3.43 3.34 21.81
C ALA A 45 -2.27 4.29 21.47
N TYR A 46 -2.57 5.55 21.20
CA TYR A 46 -1.57 6.49 20.70
C TYR A 46 -1.28 7.64 21.66
N ARG A 47 -2.06 7.77 22.74
CA ARG A 47 -1.86 8.81 23.75
C ARG A 47 -2.52 8.42 25.08
N THR A 48 -1.87 8.78 26.18
CA THR A 48 -2.45 8.74 27.53
C THR A 48 -2.12 10.06 28.22
N GLU A 49 -3.13 10.78 28.70
CA GLU A 49 -3.00 12.06 29.38
C GLU A 49 -3.76 12.01 30.70
N SER A 50 -3.05 12.08 31.82
CA SER A 50 -3.65 12.04 33.16
C SER A 50 -4.61 10.84 33.33
N ALA A 51 -5.92 11.09 33.42
CA ALA A 51 -6.95 10.08 33.55
C ALA A 51 -7.71 9.83 32.22
N THR A 52 -7.07 10.07 31.08
CA THR A 52 -7.67 9.92 29.74
C THR A 52 -6.76 9.11 28.83
N GLY A 53 -7.31 8.07 28.20
CA GLY A 53 -6.66 7.29 27.16
C GLY A 53 -7.24 7.61 25.79
N TYR A 54 -6.42 7.54 24.75
CA TYR A 54 -6.85 7.75 23.37
C TYR A 54 -6.50 6.52 22.53
N LEU A 55 -7.54 5.88 22.01
CA LEU A 55 -7.44 4.70 21.16
C LEU A 55 -7.85 5.08 19.74
N ALA A 56 -7.02 4.73 18.75
CA ALA A 56 -7.37 4.89 17.35
C ALA A 56 -8.54 3.96 17.02
N ILE A 57 -9.57 4.47 16.34
CA ILE A 57 -10.66 3.61 15.87
C ILE A 57 -11.12 3.97 14.47
N TYR A 58 -11.71 2.99 13.80
CA TYR A 58 -12.10 3.10 12.41
C TYR A 58 -13.21 2.12 12.06
N PRO A 59 -13.96 2.35 10.95
CA PRO A 59 -15.00 1.42 10.52
C PRO A 59 -14.43 0.00 10.36
N ALA A 60 -15.12 -1.01 10.89
CA ALA A 60 -14.71 -2.41 10.77
C ALA A 60 -14.63 -2.88 9.31
N THR A 61 -15.28 -2.17 8.39
CA THR A 61 -15.29 -2.41 6.94
C THR A 61 -14.13 -1.75 6.21
N SER A 62 -13.16 -1.15 6.90
CA SER A 62 -12.11 -0.31 6.28
C SER A 62 -11.25 -1.05 5.24
N ASN A 63 -11.18 -2.37 5.28
CA ASN A 63 -10.47 -3.22 4.30
C ASN A 63 -11.43 -4.00 3.38
N ASP A 64 -12.72 -3.66 3.34
CA ASP A 64 -13.67 -4.18 2.36
C ASP A 64 -13.49 -3.42 1.03
N PRO A 65 -13.12 -4.10 -0.07
CA PRO A 65 -12.92 -3.43 -1.37
C PRO A 65 -14.18 -2.82 -1.99
N LYS A 66 -15.37 -3.16 -1.49
CA LYS A 66 -16.64 -2.53 -1.93
C LYS A 66 -16.87 -1.17 -1.27
N ILE A 67 -16.32 -0.96 -0.08
CA ILE A 67 -16.45 0.26 0.73
C ILE A 67 -15.13 0.56 1.43
N PRO A 68 -14.03 0.74 0.66
CA PRO A 68 -12.71 0.89 1.25
C PRO A 68 -12.63 2.20 2.05
N ALA A 69 -11.88 2.19 3.14
CA ALA A 69 -11.62 3.41 3.89
C ALA A 69 -10.81 4.43 3.06
N SER A 70 -10.99 5.70 3.40
CA SER A 70 -10.30 6.83 2.79
C SER A 70 -9.39 7.51 3.82
N VAL A 71 -8.20 7.91 3.39
CA VAL A 71 -7.28 8.76 4.17
C VAL A 71 -7.80 10.18 4.34
N PHE A 72 -8.73 10.60 3.47
CA PHE A 72 -9.34 11.93 3.50
C PHE A 72 -10.58 11.97 4.39
N ALA A 73 -11.04 10.83 4.89
CA ALA A 73 -12.13 10.78 5.86
C ALA A 73 -11.65 11.23 7.24
N THR A 74 -12.53 11.91 7.99
CA THR A 74 -12.22 12.35 9.36
C THR A 74 -11.88 11.15 10.24
N ARG A 75 -10.61 11.08 10.66
CA ARG A 75 -10.13 10.06 11.62
C ARG A 75 -10.89 10.19 12.94
N GLN A 76 -11.13 9.05 13.58
CA GLN A 76 -11.85 8.98 14.85
C GLN A 76 -10.93 8.44 15.96
N SER A 77 -11.23 8.84 17.20
CA SER A 77 -10.62 8.30 18.40
C SER A 77 -11.70 7.92 19.40
N LEU A 78 -11.49 6.77 20.06
CA LEU A 78 -12.20 6.44 21.27
C LEU A 78 -11.45 7.06 22.45
N VAL A 79 -12.01 8.13 22.99
CA VAL A 79 -11.49 8.83 24.16
C VAL A 79 -12.07 8.16 25.40
N VAL A 80 -11.21 7.55 26.21
CA VAL A 80 -11.62 6.78 27.38
C VAL A 80 -11.26 7.49 28.67
N ALA A 81 -12.20 7.58 29.61
CA ALA A 81 -11.87 7.96 30.97
C ALA A 81 -11.23 6.76 31.68
N LEU A 82 -10.17 6.99 32.41
CA LEU A 82 -9.40 5.97 33.11
C LEU A 82 -9.70 5.96 34.61
N THR A 83 -9.44 4.82 35.25
CA THR A 83 -9.34 4.72 36.70
C THR A 83 -8.19 5.59 37.23
N SER A 84 -8.22 5.91 38.53
CA SER A 84 -7.19 6.77 39.16
C SER A 84 -5.77 6.24 39.07
N ASP A 85 -5.61 4.92 38.94
CA ASP A 85 -4.33 4.23 38.73
C ASP A 85 -3.97 4.05 37.24
N ALA A 86 -4.79 4.58 36.32
CA ALA A 86 -4.65 4.50 34.87
C ALA A 86 -4.57 3.06 34.31
N THR A 87 -5.03 2.05 35.05
CA THR A 87 -4.95 0.64 34.63
C THR A 87 -6.17 0.17 33.85
N ARG A 88 -7.30 0.89 33.92
CA ARG A 88 -8.56 0.50 33.28
C ARG A 88 -9.32 1.68 32.69
N ALA A 89 -9.97 1.46 31.55
CA ALA A 89 -10.97 2.34 30.96
C ALA A 89 -12.34 2.10 31.62
N VAL A 90 -13.04 3.17 31.94
CA VAL A 90 -14.31 3.16 32.68
C VAL A 90 -15.49 3.61 31.81
N THR A 91 -15.27 4.66 31.02
CA THR A 91 -16.24 5.19 30.06
C THR A 91 -15.52 5.54 28.77
N ALA A 92 -16.26 5.66 27.67
CA ALA A 92 -15.71 5.97 26.36
C ALA A 92 -16.63 6.90 25.58
N GLU A 93 -16.03 7.80 24.81
CA GLU A 93 -16.73 8.69 23.89
C GLU A 93 -16.00 8.69 22.54
N LEU A 94 -16.78 8.64 21.46
CA LEU A 94 -16.24 8.78 20.11
C LEU A 94 -16.00 10.26 19.80
N LYS A 95 -14.79 10.62 19.41
CA LYS A 95 -14.46 11.99 18.98
C LYS A 95 -13.69 11.98 17.66
N PRO A 96 -13.86 13.02 16.83
CA PRO A 96 -12.89 13.32 15.78
C PRO A 96 -11.50 13.38 16.38
N ARG A 97 -10.53 12.79 15.70
CA ARG A 97 -9.16 12.84 16.15
C ARG A 97 -8.59 14.25 15.95
N THR A 98 -8.15 14.86 17.03
CA THR A 98 -7.35 16.10 17.02
C THR A 98 -5.87 15.74 17.15
N GLU A 99 -5.03 16.46 16.41
CA GLU A 99 -3.57 16.33 16.30
C GLU A 99 -2.77 16.37 17.63
N PRO A 100 -1.47 15.97 17.61
CA PRO A 100 -0.73 15.44 16.46
C PRO A 100 -0.83 13.91 16.35
N ALA A 101 -0.55 13.42 15.13
CA ALA A 101 -0.18 12.02 14.93
C ALA A 101 1.03 11.67 15.81
N PRO A 102 1.25 10.39 16.18
CA PRO A 102 2.50 10.00 16.82
C PRO A 102 3.71 10.49 16.01
N ASP A 103 4.74 10.98 16.69
CA ASP A 103 5.96 11.54 16.09
C ASP A 103 6.56 10.58 15.03
N GLY A 104 6.99 11.13 13.90
CA GLY A 104 7.97 10.48 13.01
C GLY A 104 7.61 10.48 11.51
N ASP A 105 6.60 9.70 11.11
CA ASP A 105 6.42 9.31 9.69
C ASP A 105 5.05 9.66 9.06
N ASP A 106 4.06 10.10 9.85
CA ASP A 106 2.72 10.44 9.33
C ASP A 106 2.66 11.89 8.82
N THR A 107 3.52 12.79 9.33
CA THR A 107 3.58 14.22 8.97
C THR A 107 4.02 14.44 7.52
N ASP A 108 5.06 13.75 7.06
CA ASP A 108 5.54 13.89 5.67
C ASP A 108 4.47 13.46 4.66
N PHE A 109 3.68 12.44 5.01
CA PHE A 109 2.57 12.00 4.18
C PHE A 109 1.31 12.88 4.34
N ALA A 110 1.20 13.67 5.40
CA ALA A 110 0.07 14.59 5.58
C ALA A 110 0.06 15.68 4.49
N ASP A 111 1.22 16.28 4.21
CA ASP A 111 1.36 17.28 3.14
C ASP A 111 1.10 16.66 1.77
N LEU A 112 1.65 15.46 1.52
CA LEU A 112 1.39 14.74 0.28
C LEU A 112 -0.10 14.38 0.09
N HIS A 113 -0.79 14.01 1.17
CA HIS A 113 -2.24 13.79 1.14
C HIS A 113 -3.00 15.11 0.93
N ALA A 114 -2.60 16.21 1.55
CA ALA A 114 -3.22 17.52 1.34
C ALA A 114 -3.10 17.95 -0.14
N ASP A 115 -1.95 17.73 -0.76
CA ASP A 115 -1.73 17.96 -2.19
C ASP A 115 -2.64 17.11 -3.08
N LEU A 116 -2.85 15.83 -2.74
CA LEU A 116 -3.78 14.98 -3.46
C LEU A 116 -5.24 15.40 -3.26
N ALA A 117 -5.60 15.80 -2.04
CA ALA A 117 -6.93 16.29 -1.73
C ALA A 117 -7.25 17.57 -2.52
N ALA A 118 -6.29 18.49 -2.64
CA ALA A 118 -6.41 19.70 -3.46
C ALA A 118 -6.61 19.38 -4.95
N LYS A 119 -6.00 18.29 -5.45
CA LYS A 119 -6.13 17.83 -6.84
C LYS A 119 -7.38 16.99 -7.09
N ARG A 120 -8.18 16.66 -6.07
CA ARG A 120 -9.39 15.82 -6.20
C ARG A 120 -10.39 16.37 -7.21
N SER A 121 -10.53 17.69 -7.31
CA SER A 121 -11.42 18.36 -8.28
C SER A 121 -11.03 18.13 -9.74
N SER A 122 -9.79 17.74 -10.01
CA SER A 122 -9.32 17.37 -11.35
C SER A 122 -9.65 15.93 -11.74
N LEU A 123 -10.17 15.13 -10.81
CA LEU A 123 -10.57 13.75 -11.03
C LEU A 123 -12.08 13.68 -11.33
N PRO A 124 -12.54 12.63 -12.04
CA PRO A 124 -13.97 12.40 -12.23
C PRO A 124 -14.71 12.31 -10.89
N GLU A 125 -15.97 12.72 -10.87
CA GLU A 125 -16.79 12.71 -9.66
C GLU A 125 -16.84 11.33 -8.98
N GLY A 126 -16.79 11.32 -7.64
CA GLY A 126 -16.80 10.08 -6.85
C GLY A 126 -15.50 9.26 -6.94
N THR A 127 -14.45 9.80 -7.58
CA THR A 127 -13.13 9.15 -7.59
C THR A 127 -12.41 9.40 -6.28
N GLU A 128 -11.92 8.33 -5.67
CA GLU A 128 -11.00 8.39 -4.55
C GLU A 128 -9.59 8.72 -5.08
N PRO A 129 -8.96 9.84 -4.67
CA PRO A 129 -7.62 10.20 -5.14
C PRO A 129 -6.56 9.19 -4.71
N CYS A 130 -5.64 8.85 -5.60
CA CYS A 130 -4.52 7.96 -5.31
C CYS A 130 -3.20 8.45 -5.94
N ALA A 131 -2.08 7.93 -5.46
CA ALA A 131 -0.76 8.14 -6.05
C ALA A 131 0.11 6.88 -5.90
N LEU A 132 -0.10 5.91 -6.78
CA LEU A 132 0.59 4.62 -6.74
C LEU A 132 1.19 4.28 -8.11
N GLY A 133 2.31 3.55 -8.13
CA GLY A 133 2.81 2.89 -9.32
C GLY A 133 2.21 1.49 -9.46
N ALA A 134 1.87 1.10 -10.69
CA ALA A 134 1.37 -0.24 -10.99
C ALA A 134 1.67 -0.65 -12.44
N TRP A 135 1.31 -1.88 -12.80
CA TRP A 135 1.40 -2.41 -14.15
C TRP A 135 0.18 -3.27 -14.53
N SER A 136 0.01 -3.48 -15.83
CA SER A 136 -1.00 -4.41 -16.36
C SER A 136 -0.53 -5.85 -16.22
N ILE A 137 -1.35 -6.70 -15.58
CA ILE A 137 -1.15 -8.17 -15.55
C ILE A 137 -2.05 -8.90 -16.55
N ASP A 138 -2.75 -8.16 -17.43
CA ASP A 138 -3.65 -8.79 -18.40
C ASP A 138 -2.86 -9.54 -19.48
N LYS A 139 -3.20 -10.82 -19.66
CA LYS A 139 -2.55 -11.72 -20.63
C LYS A 139 -3.35 -11.83 -21.93
N ASP A 140 -4.46 -11.10 -22.06
CA ASP A 140 -5.23 -11.04 -23.31
C ASP A 140 -4.30 -10.57 -24.45
N PRO A 141 -4.16 -11.34 -25.55
CA PRO A 141 -3.35 -10.94 -26.69
C PRO A 141 -3.76 -9.59 -27.32
N HIS A 142 -4.99 -9.14 -27.12
CA HIS A 142 -5.49 -7.84 -27.57
C HIS A 142 -5.19 -6.70 -26.57
N GLY A 143 -4.63 -7.02 -25.40
CA GLY A 143 -4.29 -6.08 -24.36
C GLY A 143 -5.46 -5.71 -23.44
N LEU A 144 -5.14 -4.98 -22.38
CA LEU A 144 -6.12 -4.50 -21.40
C LEU A 144 -6.84 -3.26 -21.94
N ASN A 145 -8.16 -3.30 -21.98
CA ASN A 145 -8.98 -2.16 -22.37
C ASN A 145 -8.86 -1.01 -21.35
N VAL A 146 -8.53 0.18 -21.84
CA VAL A 146 -8.64 1.45 -21.11
C VAL A 146 -9.95 2.12 -21.49
N ARG A 147 -10.78 2.46 -20.52
CA ARG A 147 -12.17 2.91 -20.74
C ARG A 147 -12.42 4.34 -20.30
N ALA A 148 -13.44 4.97 -20.86
CA ALA A 148 -13.83 6.33 -20.52
C ALA A 148 -14.44 6.47 -19.11
N GLU A 149 -15.05 5.39 -18.62
CA GLU A 149 -15.73 5.31 -17.33
C GLU A 149 -15.42 3.95 -16.66
N PRO A 150 -15.58 3.82 -15.33
CA PRO A 150 -15.34 2.59 -14.57
C PRO A 150 -16.46 1.57 -14.78
N SER A 151 -16.60 1.10 -16.01
CA SER A 151 -17.66 0.16 -16.38
C SER A 151 -17.27 -0.67 -17.58
N VAL A 152 -17.62 -1.96 -17.55
CA VAL A 152 -17.42 -2.87 -18.70
C VAL A 152 -18.23 -2.46 -19.92
N LYS A 153 -19.28 -1.64 -19.76
CA LYS A 153 -20.13 -1.12 -20.84
C LYS A 153 -19.61 0.21 -21.42
N ALA A 154 -18.67 0.86 -20.76
CA ALA A 154 -18.14 2.15 -21.19
C ALA A 154 -17.32 2.02 -22.48
N ARG A 155 -17.27 3.09 -23.26
CA ARG A 155 -16.45 3.17 -24.48
C ARG A 155 -14.98 2.86 -24.15
N VAL A 156 -14.35 2.02 -24.97
CA VAL A 156 -12.92 1.77 -24.95
C VAL A 156 -12.21 2.96 -25.62
N LEU A 157 -11.26 3.57 -24.93
CA LEU A 157 -10.44 4.69 -25.40
C LEU A 157 -9.16 4.19 -26.11
N GLY A 158 -8.66 3.04 -25.68
CA GLY A 158 -7.47 2.39 -26.21
C GLY A 158 -7.12 1.15 -25.38
N THR A 159 -5.92 0.62 -25.57
CA THR A 159 -5.47 -0.58 -24.85
C THR A 159 -4.08 -0.42 -24.26
N LEU A 160 -3.79 -1.20 -23.22
CA LEU A 160 -2.45 -1.45 -22.73
C LEU A 160 -1.95 -2.79 -23.30
N PRO A 161 -0.79 -2.85 -23.94
CA PRO A 161 -0.25 -4.08 -24.51
C PRO A 161 -0.14 -5.23 -23.50
N PRO A 162 -0.26 -6.48 -23.96
CA PRO A 162 0.09 -7.65 -23.16
C PRO A 162 1.59 -7.67 -22.84
N PRO A 163 2.03 -8.59 -21.96
CA PRO A 163 3.45 -8.79 -21.67
C PRO A 163 4.29 -8.91 -22.95
N TYR A 164 5.36 -8.11 -23.03
CA TYR A 164 6.19 -8.00 -24.23
C TYR A 164 7.57 -8.61 -23.99
N ARG A 165 7.88 -9.67 -24.74
CA ARG A 165 9.21 -10.28 -24.76
C ARG A 165 10.12 -9.52 -25.71
N LEU A 166 10.92 -8.65 -25.15
CA LEU A 166 11.94 -7.90 -25.85
C LEU A 166 13.08 -8.84 -26.26
N LYS A 167 13.24 -9.03 -27.57
CA LYS A 167 14.35 -9.81 -28.15
C LYS A 167 15.38 -8.86 -28.74
N LEU A 168 16.54 -8.73 -28.11
CA LEU A 168 17.63 -7.87 -28.56
C LEU A 168 18.82 -8.75 -28.98
N GLY A 169 19.19 -8.69 -30.26
CA GLY A 169 20.38 -9.39 -30.77
C GLY A 169 20.38 -10.92 -30.65
N GLY A 170 19.21 -11.55 -30.44
CA GLY A 170 19.08 -13.00 -30.26
C GLY A 170 19.11 -13.49 -28.82
N ALA A 171 19.38 -12.62 -27.84
CA ALA A 171 19.26 -12.93 -26.41
C ALA A 171 17.96 -12.33 -25.85
N GLU A 172 17.28 -13.10 -24.99
CA GLU A 172 16.08 -12.67 -24.27
C GLU A 172 16.53 -11.99 -22.96
N ASN A 173 16.47 -10.65 -22.93
CA ASN A 173 16.77 -9.84 -21.73
C ASN A 173 15.49 -9.49 -20.95
N THR A 174 14.49 -10.38 -20.94
CA THR A 174 13.21 -10.13 -20.27
C THR A 174 12.95 -11.09 -19.13
N PRO A 175 12.26 -10.64 -18.06
CA PRO A 175 11.71 -11.55 -17.05
C PRO A 175 10.88 -12.66 -17.70
N GLU A 176 10.74 -13.77 -16.98
CA GLU A 176 9.89 -14.88 -17.42
C GLU A 176 8.46 -14.38 -17.63
N GLY A 177 8.02 -14.31 -18.89
CA GLY A 177 6.72 -13.77 -19.27
C GLY A 177 6.76 -12.45 -20.04
N GLY A 178 7.88 -11.73 -20.05
CA GLY A 178 8.04 -10.45 -20.74
C GLY A 178 7.78 -9.24 -19.84
N TRP A 179 8.17 -8.06 -20.31
CA TRP A 179 7.92 -6.80 -19.60
C TRP A 179 6.44 -6.42 -19.65
N LEU A 180 5.95 -5.82 -18.57
CA LEU A 180 4.57 -5.36 -18.44
C LEU A 180 4.44 -3.86 -18.74
N THR A 181 3.24 -3.43 -19.12
CA THR A 181 2.92 -2.00 -19.31
C THR A 181 2.79 -1.34 -17.94
N GLU A 182 3.67 -0.38 -17.64
CA GLU A 182 3.70 0.37 -16.38
C GLU A 182 2.91 1.67 -16.48
N PHE A 183 2.29 2.11 -15.38
CA PHE A 183 1.52 3.34 -15.31
C PHE A 183 1.38 3.84 -13.88
N ARG A 184 0.85 5.06 -13.74
CA ARG A 184 0.43 5.62 -12.44
C ARG A 184 -1.06 5.39 -12.23
N ILE A 185 -1.43 4.98 -11.02
CA ILE A 185 -2.81 5.02 -10.53
C ILE A 185 -3.03 6.37 -9.86
N ILE A 186 -4.00 7.13 -10.37
CA ILE A 186 -4.37 8.47 -9.87
C ILE A 186 -5.73 8.49 -9.18
N GLY A 187 -6.50 7.42 -9.28
CA GLY A 187 -7.71 7.27 -8.49
C GLY A 187 -8.38 5.91 -8.58
N PHE A 188 -9.40 5.73 -7.74
CA PHE A 188 -10.19 4.51 -7.64
C PHE A 188 -11.68 4.79 -7.58
N ARG A 189 -12.49 3.93 -8.21
CA ARG A 189 -13.95 3.92 -8.10
C ARG A 189 -14.49 2.54 -8.48
N ASP A 190 -15.29 1.95 -7.60
CA ASP A 190 -16.10 0.74 -7.86
C ASP A 190 -15.35 -0.45 -8.50
N GLY A 191 -14.12 -0.72 -8.05
CA GLY A 191 -13.30 -1.82 -8.59
C GLY A 191 -12.54 -1.47 -9.86
N TRP A 192 -12.41 -0.18 -10.18
CA TRP A 192 -11.64 0.33 -11.30
C TRP A 192 -10.59 1.34 -10.82
N PHE A 193 -9.43 1.31 -11.47
CA PHE A 193 -8.39 2.31 -11.31
C PHE A 193 -8.43 3.29 -12.46
N LEU A 194 -8.41 4.58 -12.13
CA LEU A 194 -8.10 5.63 -13.09
C LEU A 194 -6.58 5.73 -13.20
N ILE A 195 -6.07 5.57 -14.41
CA ILE A 195 -4.63 5.51 -14.69
C ILE A 195 -4.20 6.63 -15.63
N GLU A 196 -2.90 6.94 -15.60
CA GLU A 196 -2.24 7.84 -16.54
C GLU A 196 -0.78 7.47 -16.77
N GLY A 197 -0.17 8.07 -17.79
CA GLY A 197 1.27 7.98 -18.03
C GLY A 197 1.74 6.56 -18.34
N ALA A 198 0.94 5.79 -19.07
CA ALA A 198 1.30 4.44 -19.44
C ALA A 198 2.53 4.41 -20.35
N LYS A 199 3.52 3.58 -19.99
CA LYS A 199 4.78 3.44 -20.70
C LYS A 199 4.85 2.14 -21.49
N PRO A 200 5.39 2.16 -22.73
CA PRO A 200 5.71 0.96 -23.48
C PRO A 200 6.45 -0.06 -22.60
N PRO A 201 6.06 -1.35 -22.63
CA PRO A 201 6.67 -2.35 -21.78
C PRO A 201 8.18 -2.45 -21.99
N GLY A 202 8.92 -2.36 -20.90
CA GLY A 202 10.38 -2.50 -20.89
C GLY A 202 11.16 -1.29 -21.39
N GLN A 203 10.49 -0.18 -21.72
CA GLN A 203 11.17 1.02 -22.23
C GLN A 203 12.17 1.59 -21.22
N ASP A 204 11.80 1.65 -19.95
CA ASP A 204 12.64 2.25 -18.90
C ASP A 204 13.87 1.39 -18.55
N TYR A 205 13.95 0.15 -19.03
CA TYR A 205 15.05 -0.78 -18.73
C TYR A 205 16.09 -0.87 -19.85
N GLU A 206 15.93 -0.08 -20.91
CA GLU A 206 16.75 -0.16 -22.09
C GLU A 206 17.18 1.21 -22.59
N ASP A 207 18.27 1.25 -23.35
CA ASP A 207 18.71 2.46 -24.03
C ASP A 207 17.70 2.86 -25.12
N GLU A 208 17.31 4.13 -25.16
CA GLU A 208 16.32 4.65 -26.12
C GLU A 208 16.68 4.37 -27.59
N LYS A 209 17.96 4.30 -27.93
CA LYS A 209 18.43 3.98 -29.29
C LYS A 209 18.33 2.49 -29.61
N ARG A 210 18.26 1.64 -28.58
CA ARG A 210 18.13 0.18 -28.69
C ARG A 210 16.68 -0.27 -28.60
N TYR A 211 15.81 0.50 -27.95
CA TYR A 211 14.40 0.14 -27.82
C TYR A 211 13.72 0.08 -29.20
N PRO A 212 13.06 -1.04 -29.56
CA PRO A 212 12.51 -1.21 -30.90
C PRO A 212 11.42 -0.19 -31.21
N ARG A 213 11.53 0.51 -32.35
CA ARG A 213 10.51 1.47 -32.80
C ARG A 213 9.13 0.85 -33.07
N ASN A 214 9.10 -0.45 -33.32
CA ASN A 214 7.89 -1.24 -33.53
C ASN A 214 7.38 -1.92 -32.24
N ALA A 215 7.96 -1.61 -31.08
CA ALA A 215 7.46 -2.10 -29.80
C ALA A 215 6.00 -1.63 -29.58
N PRO A 216 5.19 -2.41 -28.83
CA PRO A 216 3.81 -2.07 -28.56
C PRO A 216 3.67 -0.71 -27.87
N LYS A 217 2.73 0.11 -28.35
CA LYS A 217 2.47 1.43 -27.79
C LYS A 217 1.19 1.40 -26.96
N PRO A 218 1.23 1.73 -25.66
CA PRO A 218 0.02 1.84 -24.86
C PRO A 218 -0.75 3.10 -25.23
N TYR A 219 -2.04 3.09 -24.89
CA TYR A 219 -2.84 4.30 -24.85
C TYR A 219 -2.20 5.31 -23.88
N ALA A 220 -1.83 6.49 -24.41
CA ALA A 220 -1.08 7.50 -23.66
C ALA A 220 -1.96 8.40 -22.77
N GLY A 221 -3.27 8.39 -22.98
CA GLY A 221 -4.20 9.25 -22.24
C GLY A 221 -4.62 8.69 -20.88
N ARG A 222 -5.44 9.46 -20.15
CA ARG A 222 -6.10 8.99 -18.94
C ARG A 222 -7.28 8.07 -19.26
N GLY A 223 -7.51 7.07 -18.40
CA GLY A 223 -8.72 6.26 -18.47
C GLY A 223 -8.78 5.16 -17.40
N TRP A 224 -9.88 4.41 -17.41
CA TRP A 224 -10.21 3.43 -16.39
C TRP A 224 -9.83 2.02 -16.80
N VAL A 225 -9.20 1.28 -15.91
CA VAL A 225 -8.88 -0.15 -16.06
C VAL A 225 -9.44 -0.95 -14.88
N ALA A 226 -9.81 -2.20 -15.13
CA ALA A 226 -10.38 -3.05 -14.08
C ALA A 226 -9.30 -3.44 -13.06
N ALA A 227 -9.59 -3.29 -11.76
CA ALA A 227 -8.60 -3.51 -10.69
C ALA A 227 -8.02 -4.93 -10.68
N ASN A 228 -8.82 -5.93 -11.05
CA ASN A 228 -8.37 -7.33 -11.14
C ASN A 228 -7.40 -7.63 -12.29
N LYS A 229 -7.05 -6.63 -13.10
CA LYS A 229 -6.06 -6.69 -14.17
C LYS A 229 -4.81 -5.86 -13.88
N VAL A 230 -4.67 -5.38 -12.64
CA VAL A 230 -3.58 -4.53 -12.20
C VAL A 230 -2.77 -5.24 -11.12
N GLY A 231 -1.44 -5.21 -11.28
CA GLY A 231 -0.47 -5.65 -10.28
C GLY A 231 0.47 -4.53 -9.89
N ALA A 232 1.21 -4.71 -8.80
CA ALA A 232 2.26 -3.80 -8.35
C ALA A 232 3.23 -4.55 -7.42
N SER A 233 4.39 -3.95 -7.13
CA SER A 233 5.28 -4.37 -6.06
C SER A 233 5.01 -3.55 -4.80
N TYR A 234 5.28 -4.12 -3.63
CA TYR A 234 5.37 -3.34 -2.41
C TYR A 234 6.55 -2.36 -2.51
N ALA A 235 6.30 -1.08 -2.29
CA ALA A 235 7.35 -0.06 -2.34
C ALA A 235 7.87 0.27 -0.93
N ASN A 236 9.07 0.84 -0.88
CA ASN A 236 9.59 1.45 0.34
C ASN A 236 8.87 2.79 0.61
N GLY A 237 7.73 2.73 1.28
CA GLY A 237 6.94 3.91 1.68
C GLY A 237 6.89 4.13 3.19
N SER A 238 7.93 3.73 3.93
CA SER A 238 7.91 3.72 5.41
C SER A 238 6.77 2.87 6.01
N THR A 239 6.32 1.82 5.31
CA THR A 239 5.35 0.85 5.86
C THR A 239 6.06 -0.12 6.79
N ARG A 240 5.48 -0.39 7.98
CA ARG A 240 5.92 -1.47 8.88
C ARG A 240 5.86 -2.83 8.14
N ALA A 241 7.04 -3.41 7.89
CA ALA A 241 7.18 -4.73 7.29
C ALA A 241 6.54 -5.83 8.15
N GLY A 242 6.20 -6.94 7.50
CA GLY A 242 5.69 -8.20 8.05
C GLY A 242 4.17 -8.34 8.06
N GLY A 243 3.43 -7.30 7.67
CA GLY A 243 1.99 -7.30 7.77
C GLY A 243 1.32 -6.06 7.20
N LEU A 244 -0.01 -6.08 7.21
CA LEU A 244 -0.86 -5.07 6.60
C LEU A 244 -1.69 -4.35 7.66
N PHE A 245 -1.87 -3.04 7.47
CA PHE A 245 -2.76 -2.25 8.32
C PHE A 245 -4.23 -2.51 7.95
N GLN A 246 -5.12 -2.61 8.92
CA GLN A 246 -6.54 -2.90 8.65
C GLN A 246 -7.33 -1.67 8.14
N ALA A 247 -6.68 -0.52 8.06
CA ALA A 247 -7.18 0.71 7.47
C ALA A 247 -5.97 1.58 7.02
N PRO A 248 -6.14 2.60 6.17
CA PRO A 248 -5.03 3.31 5.52
C PRO A 248 -4.35 4.35 6.44
N PHE A 249 -3.93 3.92 7.63
CA PHE A 249 -3.20 4.73 8.61
C PHE A 249 -2.36 3.83 9.52
N VAL A 250 -1.24 4.37 10.00
CA VAL A 250 -0.19 3.63 10.74
C VAL A 250 -0.58 3.19 12.14
N ASP A 251 -1.63 3.76 12.69
CA ASP A 251 -2.18 3.38 13.99
C ASP A 251 -3.40 2.46 13.87
N ALA A 252 -3.74 2.01 12.65
CA ALA A 252 -4.69 0.93 12.49
C ALA A 252 -4.10 -0.36 13.07
N LYS A 253 -4.97 -1.35 13.35
CA LYS A 253 -4.48 -2.68 13.72
C LYS A 253 -3.59 -3.21 12.61
N TRP A 254 -2.38 -3.60 12.98
CA TRP A 254 -1.46 -4.29 12.09
C TRP A 254 -1.71 -5.80 12.17
N MET A 255 -1.78 -6.47 11.03
CA MET A 255 -2.03 -7.91 10.92
C MET A 255 -0.87 -8.57 10.18
N PRO A 256 -0.24 -9.62 10.75
CA PRO A 256 0.77 -10.39 10.04
C PRO A 256 0.25 -10.87 8.69
N ALA A 257 1.08 -10.82 7.66
CA ALA A 257 0.74 -11.28 6.32
C ALA A 257 1.99 -11.89 5.66
N GLN A 258 1.78 -12.80 4.71
CA GLN A 258 2.86 -13.53 4.06
C GLN A 258 2.98 -13.26 2.57
N ARG A 259 4.23 -13.34 2.09
CA ARG A 259 4.58 -13.35 0.66
C ARG A 259 4.32 -14.72 0.03
N GLU A 260 4.42 -14.79 -1.30
CA GLU A 260 4.10 -15.98 -2.10
C GLU A 260 4.85 -17.24 -1.66
N LEU A 261 6.15 -17.12 -1.42
CA LEU A 261 7.02 -18.24 -1.01
C LEU A 261 7.08 -18.43 0.51
N GLY A 262 6.14 -17.81 1.24
CA GLY A 262 6.10 -17.82 2.70
C GLY A 262 7.09 -16.84 3.35
N GLY A 263 6.86 -16.57 4.63
CA GLY A 263 7.58 -15.55 5.39
C GLY A 263 6.87 -14.18 5.39
N PRO A 264 7.27 -13.29 6.31
CA PRO A 264 6.66 -11.96 6.45
C PRO A 264 6.75 -11.16 5.14
N ILE A 265 5.71 -10.39 4.81
CA ILE A 265 5.80 -9.42 3.70
C ILE A 265 6.85 -8.35 3.98
N ASP A 266 7.52 -7.90 2.95
CA ASP A 266 8.48 -6.81 2.95
C ASP A 266 8.37 -6.09 1.59
N THR A 267 9.40 -5.34 1.19
CA THR A 267 9.43 -4.68 -0.13
C THR A 267 9.82 -5.60 -1.28
N ASP A 268 10.10 -6.89 -1.01
CA ASP A 268 10.49 -7.85 -2.03
C ASP A 268 9.25 -8.58 -2.54
N GLY A 269 8.86 -8.22 -3.77
CA GLY A 269 7.69 -8.77 -4.44
C GLY A 269 6.44 -7.91 -4.27
N GLY A 270 5.27 -8.51 -4.47
CA GLY A 270 4.01 -7.78 -4.51
C GLY A 270 2.83 -8.55 -3.94
N PRO A 271 1.70 -7.86 -3.71
CA PRO A 271 0.47 -8.49 -3.30
C PRO A 271 -0.04 -9.48 -4.34
N LYS A 272 -0.83 -10.45 -3.89
CA LYS A 272 -1.58 -11.32 -4.78
C LYS A 272 -2.60 -10.54 -5.59
N ARG A 273 -3.23 -9.53 -4.97
CA ARG A 273 -4.20 -8.64 -5.62
C ARG A 273 -4.09 -7.22 -5.09
N LEU A 274 -4.16 -6.25 -6.00
CA LEU A 274 -4.46 -4.86 -5.68
C LEU A 274 -5.98 -4.64 -5.84
N LEU A 275 -6.65 -4.23 -4.76
CA LEU A 275 -8.11 -4.23 -4.67
C LEU A 275 -8.72 -2.82 -4.74
N ALA A 276 -8.08 -1.85 -4.07
CA ALA A 276 -8.47 -0.45 -4.07
C ALA A 276 -7.27 0.44 -3.71
N CYS A 277 -7.46 1.76 -3.70
CA CYS A 277 -6.45 2.69 -3.22
C CYS A 277 -7.09 3.92 -2.58
N SER A 278 -6.29 4.62 -1.77
CA SER A 278 -6.64 5.91 -1.16
C SER A 278 -5.36 6.63 -0.79
N GLY A 279 -5.12 7.81 -1.37
CA GLY A 279 -3.87 8.54 -1.21
C GLY A 279 -2.67 7.69 -1.65
N TYR A 280 -1.69 7.53 -0.76
CA TYR A 280 -0.53 6.67 -0.99
C TYR A 280 -0.73 5.23 -0.51
N TRP A 281 -1.94 4.84 -0.15
CA TRP A 281 -2.22 3.49 0.34
C TRP A 281 -2.90 2.63 -0.72
N GLY A 282 -2.38 1.42 -0.90
CA GLY A 282 -3.04 0.36 -1.67
C GLY A 282 -3.74 -0.62 -0.71
N LEU A 283 -5.03 -0.87 -0.93
CA LEU A 283 -5.74 -1.98 -0.31
C LEU A 283 -5.40 -3.24 -1.10
N VAL A 284 -4.77 -4.19 -0.44
CA VAL A 284 -4.22 -5.39 -1.07
C VAL A 284 -4.71 -6.66 -0.39
N GLU A 285 -4.57 -7.78 -1.12
CA GLU A 285 -4.63 -9.13 -0.58
C GLU A 285 -3.25 -9.77 -0.68
N SER A 286 -2.72 -10.25 0.45
CA SER A 286 -1.49 -11.03 0.51
C SER A 286 -1.69 -12.45 -0.03
N HIS A 287 -0.59 -13.20 -0.18
CA HIS A 287 -0.66 -14.55 -0.74
C HIS A 287 -1.29 -15.57 0.20
N ASP A 288 -1.22 -15.34 1.52
CA ASP A 288 -1.93 -16.09 2.56
C ASP A 288 -3.38 -15.60 2.81
N GLY A 289 -3.88 -14.66 2.00
CA GLY A 289 -5.29 -14.22 2.03
C GLY A 289 -5.63 -13.13 3.03
N VAL A 290 -4.63 -12.53 3.68
CA VAL A 290 -4.82 -11.37 4.55
C VAL A 290 -5.11 -10.14 3.70
N ARG A 291 -6.18 -9.43 4.05
CA ARG A 291 -6.55 -8.16 3.41
C ARG A 291 -6.21 -6.99 4.31
N GLY A 292 -5.61 -5.97 3.72
CA GLY A 292 -5.24 -4.74 4.43
C GLY A 292 -4.47 -3.77 3.54
N TRP A 293 -3.95 -2.73 4.16
CA TRP A 293 -3.40 -1.57 3.51
C TRP A 293 -1.88 -1.56 3.64
N TRP A 294 -1.22 -1.28 2.52
CA TRP A 294 0.21 -1.04 2.43
C TRP A 294 0.46 0.36 1.86
N ARG A 295 1.40 1.12 2.44
CA ARG A 295 1.75 2.46 1.97
C ARG A 295 2.83 2.37 0.90
N ALA A 296 2.55 3.03 -0.22
CA ALA A 296 3.29 3.07 -1.47
C ALA A 296 3.37 1.73 -2.22
N LEU A 297 3.09 1.78 -3.52
CA LEU A 297 3.25 0.67 -4.46
C LEU A 297 4.10 1.12 -5.64
N CYS A 298 4.88 0.20 -6.16
CA CYS A 298 5.87 0.45 -7.20
C CYS A 298 5.43 -0.20 -8.52
N SER A 299 5.56 0.54 -9.63
CA SER A 299 5.42 0.01 -10.99
C SER A 299 6.70 -0.62 -11.52
N ASN A 300 7.86 -0.25 -10.96
CA ASN A 300 9.14 -0.71 -11.48
C ASN A 300 9.29 -2.22 -11.24
N GLN A 301 9.58 -2.95 -12.31
CA GLN A 301 9.62 -4.41 -12.36
C GLN A 301 11.01 -4.96 -11.97
N VAL A 302 12.00 -4.10 -11.72
CA VAL A 302 13.35 -4.49 -11.28
C VAL A 302 13.80 -3.85 -9.97
N THR A 303 13.00 -2.96 -9.37
CA THR A 303 13.29 -2.31 -8.08
C THR A 303 12.03 -2.21 -7.22
N ASN A 304 12.17 -1.78 -5.97
CA ASN A 304 11.07 -1.48 -5.05
C ASN A 304 10.76 0.03 -4.94
N CYS A 305 11.22 0.84 -5.91
CA CYS A 305 11.05 2.30 -5.93
C CYS A 305 11.52 2.97 -4.62
N SER A 306 12.74 2.64 -4.18
CA SER A 306 13.42 3.25 -3.03
C SER A 306 14.06 4.60 -3.35
#